data_AF-R0MHZ6-F1
#
_entry.id   AF-R0MHZ6-F1
#
_cell.length_a   1.000
_cell.length_b   1.000
_cell.length_c   1.000
_cell.angle_alpha   90.00
_cell.angle_beta   90.00
_cell.angle_gamma   90.00
#
_symmetry.space_group_name_H-M   'P 1'
#
loop_
_entity.id
_entity.type
_entity.pdbx_description
1 polymer ?
#
loop_
_entity_poly.entity_id
_entity_poly.type
_entity_poly.pdbx_seq_one_letter_code
_entity_poly.pdbx_strand_id
1 'polypeptide(L)'
;MRILKDLITKLEDKSKEEKITKKLIESTFEKVKFKDEGYFVFCQKKDKKTVKDKISGEIKEMNEEGLGGIIVVSKDGKTIVDNSYATRISVINDQFISDINKIFFNKVSLK
;
A
#
# COMPACT_ATOMS: atom_id res chain seq x y z
N MET A 1 8.34 -1.43 22.83
CA MET A 1 9.74 -1.13 22.49
C MET A 1 9.80 0.13 21.62
N ARG A 2 10.52 1.18 22.05
CA ARG A 2 10.47 2.52 21.44
C ARG A 2 11.06 2.58 20.02
N ILE A 3 12.16 1.87 19.78
CA ILE A 3 12.89 1.91 18.50
C ILE A 3 12.03 1.43 17.32
N LEU A 4 11.27 0.34 17.47
CA LEU A 4 10.41 -0.14 16.38
C LEU A 4 9.22 0.78 16.12
N LYS A 5 8.68 1.41 17.17
CA LYS A 5 7.63 2.43 16.97
C LYS A 5 8.17 3.61 16.17
N ASP A 6 9.36 4.10 16.53
CA ASP A 6 10.01 5.20 15.82
C ASP A 6 10.33 4.81 14.35
N LEU A 7 10.68 3.55 14.09
CA LEU A 7 10.90 3.04 12.74
C LEU A 7 9.60 3.04 11.91
N ILE A 8 8.49 2.60 12.49
CA ILE A 8 7.18 2.59 11.81
C ILE A 8 6.72 4.03 11.53
N THR A 9 6.81 4.94 12.49
CA THR A 9 6.46 6.35 12.27
C THR A 9 7.29 6.98 11.15
N LYS A 10 8.60 6.72 11.11
CA LYS A 10 9.45 7.18 10.00
C LYS A 10 9.05 6.60 8.64
N LEU A 11 8.58 5.34 8.63
CA LEU A 11 8.10 4.70 7.42
C LEU A 11 6.79 5.34 6.93
N GLU A 12 5.88 5.66 7.85
CA GLU A 12 4.63 6.37 7.55
C GLU A 12 4.90 7.75 6.96
N ASP A 13 5.76 8.54 7.60
CA ASP A 13 6.10 9.89 7.13
C ASP A 13 6.74 9.86 5.75
N LYS A 14 7.70 8.94 5.52
CA LYS A 14 8.30 8.77 4.20
C LYS A 14 7.28 8.33 3.14
N SER A 15 6.32 7.49 3.52
CA SER A 15 5.29 7.01 2.60
C SER A 15 4.39 8.13 2.09
N LYS A 16 4.09 9.14 2.92
CA LYS A 16 3.30 10.33 2.51
C LYS A 16 3.94 11.10 1.36
N GLU A 17 5.27 11.12 1.31
CA GLU A 17 6.04 11.83 0.28
C GLU A 17 6.28 10.96 -0.96
N GLU A 18 6.41 9.65 -0.78
CA GLU A 18 6.73 8.68 -1.83
C GLU A 18 5.68 8.67 -2.95
N LYS A 19 6.13 8.70 -4.21
CA LYS A 19 5.24 8.50 -5.38
C LYS A 19 4.92 7.03 -5.57
N ILE A 20 3.75 6.75 -6.14
CA ILE A 20 3.41 5.38 -6.50
C ILE A 20 4.36 4.83 -7.57
N THR A 21 4.79 3.59 -7.39
CA THR A 21 5.62 2.89 -8.38
C THR A 21 4.78 2.09 -9.36
N LYS A 22 5.29 1.92 -10.59
CA LYS A 22 4.66 1.06 -11.60
C LYS A 22 4.45 -0.37 -11.09
N LYS A 23 5.44 -0.90 -10.38
CA LYS A 23 5.39 -2.25 -9.78
C LYS A 23 4.26 -2.39 -8.76
N LEU A 24 4.01 -1.36 -7.94
CA LEU A 24 2.89 -1.39 -6.99
C LEU A 24 1.55 -1.48 -7.74
N ILE A 25 1.38 -0.66 -8.79
CA ILE A 25 0.18 -0.68 -9.63
C ILE A 25 0.01 -2.08 -10.21
N GLU A 26 1.00 -2.60 -10.94
CA GLU A 26 0.96 -3.91 -11.60
C GLU A 26 0.59 -5.03 -10.60
N SER A 27 1.27 -5.09 -9.45
CA SER A 27 0.99 -6.11 -8.41
C SER A 27 -0.42 -6.03 -7.81
N THR A 28 -1.08 -4.87 -7.89
CA THR A 28 -2.45 -4.67 -7.41
C THR A 28 -3.46 -5.35 -8.34
N PHE A 29 -3.19 -5.36 -9.65
CA PHE A 29 -4.06 -5.95 -10.65
C PHE A 29 -3.73 -7.42 -10.95
N GLU A 30 -2.53 -7.90 -10.63
CA GLU A 30 -2.15 -9.31 -10.80
C GLU A 30 -3.06 -10.29 -10.04
N LYS A 31 -3.56 -9.88 -8.87
CA LYS A 31 -4.34 -10.76 -7.99
C LYS A 31 -5.83 -10.79 -8.27
N VAL A 32 -6.34 -9.87 -9.09
CA VAL A 32 -7.78 -9.72 -9.33
C VAL A 32 -8.08 -9.41 -10.80
N LYS A 33 -8.94 -10.23 -11.40
CA LYS A 33 -9.55 -9.94 -12.69
C LYS A 33 -10.82 -9.12 -12.46
N PHE A 34 -10.73 -7.81 -12.63
CA PHE A 34 -11.91 -6.96 -12.65
C PHE A 34 -12.73 -7.28 -13.92
N LYS A 35 -13.99 -7.70 -13.75
CA LYS A 35 -14.92 -8.01 -14.85
C LYS A 35 -15.31 -6.73 -15.62
N ASP A 36 -16.01 -6.91 -16.74
CA ASP A 36 -16.43 -5.86 -17.68
C ASP A 36 -17.26 -4.71 -17.04
N GLU A 37 -17.84 -4.92 -15.86
CA GLU A 37 -18.54 -3.88 -15.07
C GLU A 37 -17.62 -2.71 -14.67
N GLY A 38 -16.30 -2.89 -14.76
CA GLY A 38 -15.30 -1.86 -14.50
C GLY A 38 -14.95 -1.70 -13.02
N TYR A 39 -14.07 -0.75 -12.72
CA TYR A 39 -13.54 -0.54 -11.38
C TYR A 39 -13.19 0.94 -11.14
N PHE A 40 -13.19 1.31 -9.86
CA PHE A 40 -12.63 2.56 -9.37
C PHE A 40 -11.20 2.33 -8.88
N VAL A 41 -10.31 3.26 -9.20
CA VAL A 41 -8.94 3.28 -8.67
C VAL A 41 -8.78 4.52 -7.81
N PHE A 42 -8.51 4.33 -6.53
CA PHE A 42 -8.20 5.41 -5.62
C PHE A 42 -6.69 5.58 -5.54
N CYS A 43 -6.21 6.81 -5.74
CA CYS A 43 -4.82 7.20 -5.53
C CYS A 43 -4.74 8.66 -5.06
N GLN A 44 -3.57 9.09 -4.57
CA GLN A 44 -3.34 10.50 -4.29
C GLN A 44 -3.31 11.31 -5.59
N LYS A 45 -3.63 12.61 -5.48
CA LYS A 45 -3.59 13.56 -6.60
C LYS A 45 -2.25 13.57 -7.34
N LYS A 46 -1.15 13.50 -6.58
CA LYS A 46 0.23 13.50 -7.11
C LYS A 46 0.53 12.30 -8.00
N ASP A 47 -0.22 11.20 -7.85
CA ASP A 47 0.00 9.92 -8.52
C ASP A 47 -0.97 9.66 -9.68
N LYS A 48 -2.01 10.50 -9.83
CA LYS A 48 -3.08 10.34 -10.82
C LYS A 48 -2.57 10.11 -12.24
N LYS A 49 -1.52 10.83 -12.66
CA LYS A 49 -0.92 10.66 -13.99
C LYS A 49 -0.29 9.27 -14.16
N THR A 50 0.56 8.87 -13.22
CA THR A 50 1.25 7.56 -13.22
C THR A 50 0.25 6.41 -13.25
N VAL A 51 -0.86 6.53 -12.51
CA VAL A 51 -1.93 5.53 -12.51
C VAL A 51 -2.64 5.52 -13.87
N LYS A 52 -3.07 6.69 -14.38
CA LYS A 52 -3.78 6.79 -15.66
C LYS A 52 -3.00 6.23 -16.86
N ASP A 53 -1.67 6.33 -16.83
CA ASP A 53 -0.80 5.80 -17.88
C ASP A 53 -0.78 4.25 -17.92
N LYS A 54 -1.32 3.58 -16.89
CA LYS A 54 -1.24 2.13 -16.71
C LYS A 54 -2.58 1.40 -16.70
N ILE A 55 -3.67 2.10 -16.40
CA ILE A 55 -4.99 1.49 -16.21
C ILE A 55 -6.09 2.30 -16.91
N SER A 56 -7.21 1.64 -17.20
CA SER A 56 -8.37 2.23 -17.89
C SER A 56 -9.56 2.52 -16.95
N GLY A 57 -9.47 2.15 -15.68
CA GLY A 57 -10.53 2.38 -14.68
C GLY A 57 -10.75 3.86 -14.33
N GLU A 58 -11.85 4.10 -13.62
CA GLU A 58 -12.20 5.45 -13.17
C GLU A 58 -11.36 5.84 -11.95
N ILE A 59 -10.55 6.89 -12.08
CA ILE A 59 -9.65 7.33 -11.02
C ILE A 59 -10.37 8.29 -10.07
N LYS A 60 -10.40 7.93 -8.79
CA LYS A 60 -10.88 8.74 -7.67
C LYS A 60 -9.70 9.15 -6.79
N GLU A 61 -9.85 10.28 -6.13
CA GLU A 61 -8.82 10.78 -5.21
C GLU A 61 -9.01 10.14 -3.83
N MET A 62 -7.91 9.69 -3.21
CA MET A 62 -7.90 9.35 -1.79
C MET A 62 -7.95 10.62 -0.94
N ASN A 63 -8.43 10.52 0.31
CA ASN A 63 -8.31 11.60 1.28
C ASN A 63 -6.84 12.06 1.40
N GLU A 64 -6.62 13.38 1.46
CA GLU A 64 -5.30 14.02 1.58
C GLU A 64 -4.54 13.57 2.85
N GLU A 65 -5.26 13.15 3.89
CA GLU A 65 -4.66 12.61 5.12
C GLU A 65 -4.07 11.19 4.96
N GLY A 66 -4.36 10.51 3.85
CA GLY A 66 -3.89 9.16 3.59
C GLY A 66 -2.38 9.10 3.29
N LEU A 67 -1.71 8.00 3.67
CA LEU A 67 -0.28 7.81 3.41
C LEU A 67 0.06 7.62 1.92
N GLY A 68 -0.93 7.35 1.07
CA GLY A 68 -0.75 7.07 -0.36
C GLY A 68 -0.85 5.59 -0.73
N GLY A 69 -0.34 5.25 -1.91
CA GLY A 69 -0.51 3.94 -2.52
C GLY A 69 -1.76 3.86 -3.41
N ILE A 70 -2.36 2.67 -3.50
CA ILE A 70 -3.47 2.39 -4.43
C ILE A 70 -4.51 1.47 -3.81
N ILE A 71 -5.78 1.80 -4.03
CA ILE A 71 -6.91 0.94 -3.69
C ILE A 71 -7.75 0.77 -4.94
N VAL A 72 -8.16 -0.46 -5.24
CA VAL A 72 -9.02 -0.75 -6.38
C VAL A 72 -10.31 -1.39 -5.89
N VAL A 73 -11.44 -0.86 -6.34
CA VAL A 73 -12.77 -1.31 -5.93
C VAL A 73 -13.58 -1.62 -7.19
N SER A 74 -14.15 -2.81 -7.29
CA SER A 74 -15.09 -3.12 -8.37
C SER A 74 -16.30 -2.19 -8.30
N LYS A 75 -16.94 -1.85 -9.43
CA LYS A 75 -18.09 -0.93 -9.41
C LYS A 75 -19.28 -1.47 -8.62
N ASP A 76 -19.43 -2.79 -8.53
CA ASP A 76 -20.42 -3.46 -7.69
C ASP A 76 -20.05 -3.48 -6.19
N GLY A 77 -18.88 -2.97 -5.83
CA GLY A 77 -18.38 -2.87 -4.46
C GLY A 77 -17.96 -4.20 -3.83
N LYS A 78 -18.09 -5.33 -4.52
CA LYS A 78 -17.85 -6.67 -3.93
C LYS A 78 -16.38 -7.04 -3.81
N THR A 79 -15.52 -6.44 -4.63
CA THR A 79 -14.08 -6.72 -4.65
C THR A 79 -13.31 -5.47 -4.30
N ILE A 80 -12.50 -5.55 -3.24
CA ILE A 80 -11.60 -4.50 -2.80
C ILE A 80 -10.19 -5.08 -2.77
N VAL A 81 -9.27 -4.43 -3.48
CA VAL A 81 -7.84 -4.69 -3.38
C VAL A 81 -7.19 -3.46 -2.80
N ASP A 82 -6.88 -3.53 -1.50
CA ASP A 82 -6.19 -2.46 -0.80
C ASP A 82 -4.68 -2.73 -0.77
N ASN A 83 -3.95 -1.99 -1.59
CA ASN A 83 -2.49 -1.99 -1.61
C ASN A 83 -1.97 -0.58 -1.25
N SER A 84 -2.71 0.14 -0.40
CA SER A 84 -2.30 1.41 0.18
C SER A 84 -1.09 1.22 1.10
N TYR A 85 -0.31 2.28 1.28
CA TYR A 85 0.83 2.23 2.19
C TYR A 85 0.39 2.02 3.64
N ALA A 86 -0.77 2.55 4.05
CA ALA A 86 -1.35 2.31 5.37
C ALA A 86 -1.60 0.82 5.63
N THR A 87 -2.30 0.14 4.72
CA THR A 87 -2.61 -1.29 4.86
C THR A 87 -1.35 -2.15 4.83
N ARG A 88 -0.37 -1.81 3.98
CA ARG A 88 0.93 -2.52 3.94
C ARG A 88 1.71 -2.36 5.25
N ILE A 89 1.72 -1.16 5.84
CA ILE A 89 2.39 -0.88 7.12
C ILE A 89 1.69 -1.62 8.27
N SER A 90 0.34 -1.62 8.30
CA SER A 90 -0.41 -2.41 9.28
C SER A 90 -0.08 -3.90 9.17
N VAL A 91 -0.03 -4.47 7.97
CA VAL A 91 0.39 -5.87 7.78
C VAL A 91 1.80 -6.11 8.32
N ILE A 92 2.76 -5.21 8.07
CA ILE A 92 4.11 -5.30 8.65
C ILE A 92 4.05 -5.29 10.18
N ASN A 93 3.28 -4.37 10.75
CA ASN A 93 3.17 -4.22 12.20
C ASN A 93 2.48 -5.42 12.86
N ASP A 94 1.44 -5.96 12.24
CA ASP A 94 0.59 -6.97 12.87
C ASP A 94 1.14 -8.39 12.66
N GLN A 95 1.75 -8.65 11.51
CA GLN A 95 2.21 -9.99 11.14
C GLN A 95 3.72 -10.17 11.31
N PHE A 96 4.53 -9.13 11.12
CA PHE A 96 5.98 -9.27 10.99
C PHE A 96 6.79 -8.57 12.08
N ILE A 97 6.18 -7.72 12.92
CA ILE A 97 6.92 -6.91 13.91
C ILE A 97 7.67 -7.77 14.93
N SER A 98 7.12 -8.94 15.28
CA SER A 98 7.75 -9.89 16.20
C SER A 98 9.04 -10.46 15.60
N ASP A 99 9.02 -10.80 14.32
CA ASP A 99 10.20 -11.35 13.64
C ASP A 99 11.25 -10.27 13.38
N ILE A 100 10.82 -9.05 13.03
CA ILE A 100 11.69 -7.88 12.95
C ILE A 100 12.36 -7.62 14.31
N ASN A 101 11.61 -7.70 15.40
CA ASN A 101 12.14 -7.54 16.75
C ASN A 101 13.20 -8.61 17.07
N LYS A 102 12.95 -9.88 16.71
CA LYS A 102 13.94 -10.95 16.88
C LYS A 102 15.20 -10.68 16.07
N ILE A 103 15.09 -10.26 14.81
CA ILE A 103 16.23 -10.00 13.93
C ILE A 103 17.12 -8.86 14.48
N PHE A 104 16.50 -7.76 14.93
CA PHE A 104 17.27 -6.60 15.39
C PHE A 104 17.82 -6.75 16.80
N PHE A 105 17.09 -7.38 17.72
CA PHE A 105 17.41 -7.32 19.15
C PHE A 105 17.80 -8.66 19.76
N ASN A 106 17.45 -9.78 19.14
CA ASN A 106 18.02 -11.06 19.51
C ASN A 106 19.21 -11.32 18.59
N LYS A 107 20.40 -11.54 19.17
CA LYS A 107 21.48 -12.21 18.44
C LYS A 107 20.91 -13.53 17.93
N VAL A 108 20.61 -13.62 16.64
CA VAL A 108 20.65 -14.90 15.96
C VAL A 108 22.06 -15.40 16.23
N SER A 109 22.21 -16.37 17.15
CA SER A 109 23.44 -17.14 17.18
C SER A 109 23.46 -17.84 15.84
N LEU A 110 24.21 -17.27 14.89
CA LEU A 110 24.63 -17.97 13.70
C LEU A 110 25.38 -19.19 14.24
N LYS A 111 24.70 -20.33 14.22
CA LYS A 111 25.35 -21.63 14.41
C LYS A 111 26.11 -21.96 13.14
#